data_AF-A0A0B7BFZ7-F1
#
_entry.id   AF-A0A0B7BFZ7-F1
#
_cell.length_a   1.000
_cell.length_b   1.000
_cell.length_c   1.000
_cell.angle_alpha   90.00
_cell.angle_beta   90.00
_cell.angle_gamma   90.00
#
_symmetry.space_group_name_H-M   'P 1'
#
loop_
_entity.id
_entity.type
_entity.pdbx_description
1 polymer ?
#
loop_
_entity_poly.entity_id
_entity_poly.type
_entity_poly.pdbx_seq_one_letter_code
_entity_poly.pdbx_strand_id
1 'polypeptide(L)'
;MSAGREAANILMQKYAEVSRVNIAKEKVDDTKRKARALQGEPRKADSHLTNTFNSNELEEALRELKLRKSPGKDGITNEMLKNLDTRAKAAVLAVLNMSWRTGIVPRERKEAIMVPILKP
;
A
#
# COMPACT_ATOMS: atom_id res chain seq x y z
N MET A 1 4.64 18.57 -3.59
CA MET A 1 3.21 18.82 -3.28
C MET A 1 2.42 17.66 -3.86
N SER A 2 1.52 17.01 -3.10
CA SER A 2 0.82 15.81 -3.57
C SER A 2 -0.34 16.16 -4.51
N ALA A 3 -0.56 15.36 -5.56
CA ALA A 3 -1.62 15.54 -6.55
C ALA A 3 -3.02 15.69 -5.93
N GLY A 4 -3.28 15.01 -4.79
CA GLY A 4 -4.55 15.12 -4.08
C GLY A 4 -4.82 16.52 -3.49
N ARG A 5 -3.78 17.25 -3.08
CA ARG A 5 -3.93 18.63 -2.58
C ARG A 5 -4.31 19.59 -3.70
N GLU A 6 -3.75 19.38 -4.88
CA GLU A 6 -4.01 20.19 -6.06
C GLU A 6 -5.44 19.99 -6.58
N ALA A 7 -5.89 18.74 -6.68
CA ALA A 7 -7.27 18.42 -7.05
C ALA A 7 -8.30 19.01 -6.05
N ALA A 8 -8.02 18.94 -4.75
CA ALA A 8 -8.89 19.52 -3.72
C ALA A 8 -8.97 21.06 -3.84
N ASN A 9 -7.87 21.73 -4.14
CA ASN A 9 -7.84 23.18 -4.32
C ASN A 9 -8.64 23.62 -5.55
N ILE A 10 -8.51 22.91 -6.67
CA ILE A 10 -9.25 23.20 -7.90
C ILE A 10 -10.76 23.04 -7.68
N LEU A 11 -11.18 21.95 -7.01
CA LEU A 11 -12.58 21.71 -6.68
C LEU A 11 -13.13 22.84 -5.80
N MET A 12 -12.38 23.24 -4.77
CA MET A 12 -12.80 24.29 -3.83
C MET A 12 -12.99 25.63 -4.54
N GLN A 13 -12.06 26.03 -5.41
CA GLN A 13 -12.16 27.27 -6.19
C GLN A 13 -13.36 27.25 -7.13
N LYS A 14 -13.53 26.18 -7.91
CA LYS A 14 -14.65 26.05 -8.86
C LYS A 14 -16.00 26.02 -8.16
N TYR A 15 -16.10 25.37 -7.00
CA TYR A 15 -17.33 25.34 -6.22
C TYR A 15 -17.67 26.71 -5.61
N ALA A 16 -16.67 27.48 -5.18
CA ALA A 16 -16.88 28.83 -4.67
C ALA A 16 -17.45 29.78 -5.73
N GLU A 17 -17.05 29.64 -7.00
CA GLU A 17 -17.57 30.44 -8.12
C GLU A 17 -19.07 30.23 -8.36
N VAL A 18 -19.59 29.01 -8.16
CA VAL A 18 -20.98 28.64 -8.46
C VAL A 18 -21.89 28.59 -7.23
N SER A 19 -21.32 28.64 -6.03
CA SER A 19 -22.06 28.57 -4.78
C SER A 19 -22.86 29.85 -4.53
N ARG A 20 -24.19 29.71 -4.45
CA ARG A 20 -25.11 30.80 -4.06
C ARG A 20 -25.31 30.89 -2.54
N VAL A 21 -24.60 30.08 -1.77
CA VAL A 21 -24.77 29.98 -0.32
C VAL A 21 -23.93 31.05 0.36
N ASN A 22 -24.60 32.06 0.92
CA ASN A 22 -23.96 33.03 1.82
C ASN A 22 -23.83 32.42 3.22
N ILE A 23 -22.61 32.00 3.56
CA ILE A 23 -22.31 31.47 4.89
C ILE A 23 -21.75 32.61 5.74
N ALA A 24 -22.42 32.94 6.84
CA ALA A 24 -21.92 33.91 7.80
C ALA A 24 -20.53 33.50 8.30
N LYS A 25 -19.60 34.46 8.39
CA LYS A 25 -18.19 34.23 8.77
C LYS A 25 -18.07 33.46 10.09
N GLU A 26 -18.96 33.75 11.04
CA GLU A 26 -19.06 33.07 12.33
C GLU A 26 -19.34 31.56 12.19
N LYS A 27 -20.25 31.15 11.29
CA LYS A 27 -20.51 29.73 11.00
C LYS A 27 -19.32 29.04 10.35
N VAL A 28 -18.57 29.76 9.51
CA VAL A 28 -17.33 29.23 8.88
C VAL A 28 -16.27 29.00 9.96
N ASP A 29 -16.07 29.97 10.85
CA ASP A 29 -15.09 29.90 11.92
C ASP A 29 -15.46 28.81 12.95
N ASP A 30 -16.74 28.66 13.28
CA ASP A 30 -17.24 27.56 14.11
C ASP A 30 -17.05 26.20 13.44
N THR A 31 -17.32 26.09 12.14
CA THR A 31 -17.10 24.85 11.39
C THR A 31 -15.61 24.53 11.34
N LYS A 32 -14.74 25.53 11.20
CA LYS A 32 -13.28 25.38 11.19
C LYS A 32 -12.74 24.99 12.57
N ARG A 33 -13.29 25.57 13.64
CA ARG A 33 -12.99 25.19 15.03
C ARG A 33 -13.44 23.76 15.34
N LYS A 34 -14.68 23.39 14.98
CA LYS A 34 -15.19 22.02 15.14
C LYS A 34 -14.39 21.01 14.31
N ALA A 35 -14.06 21.33 13.07
CA ALA A 35 -13.21 20.48 12.23
C ALA A 35 -11.80 20.31 12.82
N ARG A 36 -11.20 21.35 13.39
CA ARG A 36 -9.92 21.26 14.11
C ARG A 36 -10.02 20.46 15.41
N ALA A 37 -11.13 20.56 16.13
CA ALA A 37 -11.37 19.76 17.33
C ALA A 37 -11.64 18.27 17.00
N LEU A 38 -12.19 17.99 15.81
CA LEU A 38 -12.40 16.64 15.27
C LEU A 38 -11.16 16.06 14.59
N GLN A 39 -10.20 16.91 14.19
CA GLN A 39 -8.85 16.48 13.87
C GLN A 39 -8.19 16.07 15.20
N GLY A 40 -8.40 14.81 15.59
CA GLY A 40 -7.58 14.19 16.63
C GLY A 40 -6.09 14.33 16.27
N GLU A 41 -5.23 14.13 17.25
CA GLU A 41 -3.77 14.06 17.05
C GLU A 41 -3.47 13.33 15.73
N PRO A 42 -2.61 13.87 14.85
CA PRO A 42 -2.25 13.17 13.62
C PRO A 42 -1.85 11.77 14.04
N ARG A 43 -2.63 10.76 13.61
CA ARG A 43 -2.33 9.36 13.93
C ARG A 43 -0.86 9.20 13.61
N LYS A 44 -0.02 9.00 14.63
CA LYS A 44 1.38 8.64 14.39
C LYS A 44 1.28 7.48 13.43
N ALA A 45 1.80 7.66 12.21
CA ALA A 45 1.81 6.59 11.24
C ALA A 45 2.45 5.42 11.95
N ASP A 46 1.69 4.33 12.08
CA ASP A 46 2.13 3.19 12.85
C ASP A 46 3.45 2.74 12.22
N SER A 47 4.56 2.91 12.93
CA SER A 47 5.91 2.80 12.35
C SER A 47 6.09 1.46 11.62
N HIS A 48 5.51 0.41 12.21
CA HIS A 48 5.46 -0.94 11.66
C HIS A 48 4.78 -1.04 10.28
N LEU A 49 3.83 -0.17 9.95
CA LEU A 49 3.13 -0.16 8.66
C LEU A 49 3.87 0.65 7.58
N THR A 50 4.92 1.38 7.96
CA THR A 50 5.66 2.26 7.05
C THR A 50 7.12 1.84 6.85
N ASN A 51 7.65 0.98 7.71
CA ASN A 51 9.02 0.51 7.63
C ASN A 51 9.21 -0.52 6.51
N THR A 52 10.45 -0.67 6.06
CA THR A 52 10.83 -1.79 5.18
C THR A 52 10.94 -3.09 5.94
N PHE A 53 10.75 -4.20 5.21
CA PHE A 53 10.93 -5.54 5.72
C PHE A 53 12.38 -5.80 6.14
N ASN A 54 12.54 -6.58 7.20
CA ASN A 54 13.83 -7.04 7.70
C ASN A 54 14.06 -8.53 7.41
N SER A 55 15.28 -9.01 7.67
CA SER A 55 15.66 -10.40 7.40
C SER A 55 14.88 -11.41 8.23
N ASN A 56 14.53 -11.10 9.49
CA ASN A 56 13.77 -12.01 10.33
C ASN A 56 12.35 -12.18 9.81
N GLU A 57 11.68 -11.09 9.41
CA GLU A 57 10.36 -11.14 8.79
C GLU A 57 10.36 -11.99 7.52
N LEU A 58 11.42 -11.87 6.69
CA LEU A 58 11.57 -12.73 5.52
C LEU A 58 11.73 -14.20 5.90
N GLU A 59 12.58 -14.52 6.88
CA GLU A 59 12.80 -15.90 7.31
C GLU A 59 11.53 -16.53 7.92
N GLU A 60 10.76 -15.77 8.69
CA GLU A 60 9.47 -16.21 9.22
C GLU A 60 8.47 -16.48 8.10
N ALA A 61 8.36 -15.57 7.13
CA ALA A 61 7.49 -15.75 5.97
C ALA A 61 7.89 -16.98 5.14
N LEU A 62 9.20 -17.18 4.91
CA LEU A 62 9.72 -18.36 4.20
C LEU A 62 9.40 -19.66 4.97
N ARG A 63 9.50 -19.66 6.29
CA ARG A 63 9.15 -20.81 7.13
C ARG A 63 7.68 -21.19 6.99
N GLU A 64 6.79 -20.20 6.95
CA GLU A 64 5.33 -20.37 6.86
C GLU A 64 4.81 -20.75 5.46
N LEU A 65 5.64 -20.63 4.41
CA LEU A 65 5.23 -21.02 3.06
C LEU A 65 4.76 -22.49 3.01
N LYS A 66 3.54 -22.69 2.48
CA LYS A 66 2.99 -24.02 2.23
C LYS A 66 3.64 -24.62 1.00
N LEU A 67 4.10 -25.87 1.10
CA LEU A 67 4.70 -26.60 -0.01
C LEU A 67 3.64 -27.14 -0.98
N ARG A 68 4.10 -27.60 -2.16
CA ARG A 68 3.29 -28.22 -3.22
C ARG A 68 2.15 -27.31 -3.68
N LYS A 69 2.44 -26.01 -3.76
CA LYS A 69 1.55 -25.02 -4.37
C LYS A 69 1.98 -24.78 -5.81
N SER A 70 1.01 -24.48 -6.66
CA SER A 70 1.29 -24.12 -8.04
C SER A 70 2.16 -22.86 -8.07
N PRO A 71 3.26 -22.85 -8.82
CA PRO A 71 4.08 -21.66 -9.00
C PRO A 71 3.30 -20.57 -9.74
N GLY A 72 3.78 -19.33 -9.63
CA GLY A 72 3.30 -18.23 -10.46
C GLY A 72 3.74 -18.38 -11.92
N LYS A 73 3.44 -17.36 -12.73
CA LYS A 73 3.88 -17.28 -14.13
C LYS A 73 5.40 -17.27 -14.30
N ASP A 74 6.13 -16.90 -13.26
CA ASP A 74 7.59 -16.93 -13.19
C ASP A 74 8.18 -18.34 -12.98
N GLY A 75 7.35 -19.34 -12.65
CA GLY A 75 7.79 -20.71 -12.40
C GLY A 75 8.52 -20.90 -11.07
N ILE A 76 8.63 -19.86 -10.24
CA ILE A 76 9.33 -19.96 -8.95
C ILE A 76 8.43 -20.68 -7.96
N THR A 77 8.88 -21.81 -7.43
CA THR A 77 8.14 -22.60 -6.45
C THR A 77 8.47 -22.18 -5.02
N ASN A 78 7.58 -22.51 -4.08
CA ASN A 78 7.83 -22.27 -2.66
C ASN A 78 9.03 -23.10 -2.14
N GLU A 79 9.26 -24.28 -2.71
CA GLU A 79 10.43 -25.12 -2.44
C GLU A 79 11.74 -24.42 -2.81
N MET A 80 11.78 -23.75 -3.98
CA MET A 80 12.95 -22.96 -4.39
C MET A 80 13.21 -21.82 -3.39
N LEU A 81 12.17 -21.12 -2.96
CA LEU A 81 12.28 -20.02 -2.00
C LEU A 81 12.77 -20.48 -0.63
N LYS A 82 12.33 -21.65 -0.14
CA LYS A 82 12.83 -22.21 1.13
C LYS A 82 14.29 -22.65 1.07
N ASN A 83 14.76 -23.07 -0.11
CA ASN A 83 16.11 -23.59 -0.32
C ASN A 83 17.13 -22.54 -0.74
N LEU A 84 16.77 -21.25 -0.72
CA LEU A 84 17.69 -20.16 -1.03
C LEU A 84 18.84 -20.10 -0.01
N ASP A 85 20.04 -19.80 -0.50
CA ASP A 85 21.16 -19.43 0.36
C ASP A 85 20.98 -18.01 0.92
N THR A 86 21.82 -17.64 1.89
CA THR A 86 21.75 -16.32 2.54
C THR A 86 21.91 -15.17 1.56
N ARG A 87 22.75 -15.33 0.52
CA ARG A 87 22.95 -14.30 -0.50
C ARG A 87 21.68 -14.10 -1.34
N ALA A 88 21.05 -15.17 -1.80
CA ALA A 88 19.83 -15.07 -2.58
C ALA A 88 18.65 -14.56 -1.74
N LYS A 89 18.55 -14.94 -0.46
CA LYS A 89 17.56 -14.36 0.46
C LYS A 89 17.75 -12.85 0.62
N ALA A 90 19.00 -12.37 0.74
CA ALA A 90 19.28 -10.94 0.79
C ALA A 90 18.85 -10.21 -0.51
N ALA A 91 19.04 -10.83 -1.66
CA ALA A 91 18.57 -10.29 -2.94
C ALA A 91 17.03 -10.23 -3.01
N VAL A 92 16.34 -11.27 -2.57
CA VAL A 92 14.87 -11.29 -2.49
C VAL A 92 14.37 -10.17 -1.58
N LEU A 93 14.96 -10.01 -0.39
CA LEU A 93 14.61 -8.93 0.53
C LEU A 93 14.80 -7.55 -0.10
N ALA A 94 15.90 -7.35 -0.81
CA ALA A 94 16.18 -6.08 -1.51
C ALA A 94 15.11 -5.78 -2.57
N VAL A 95 14.70 -6.76 -3.37
CA VAL A 95 13.64 -6.61 -4.37
C VAL A 95 12.29 -6.28 -3.70
N LEU A 96 11.92 -6.99 -2.63
CA LEU A 96 10.67 -6.73 -1.90
C LEU A 96 10.65 -5.31 -1.32
N ASN A 97 11.74 -4.87 -0.72
CA ASN A 97 11.87 -3.52 -0.15
C ASN A 97 11.91 -2.43 -1.21
N MET A 98 12.50 -2.70 -2.37
CA MET A 98 12.44 -1.79 -3.52
C MET A 98 10.99 -1.62 -3.98
N SER A 99 10.25 -2.72 -4.17
CA SER A 99 8.83 -2.67 -4.53
C SER A 99 8.00 -1.94 -3.48
N TRP A 100 8.28 -2.16 -2.19
CA TRP A 100 7.58 -1.47 -1.10
C TRP A 100 7.78 0.04 -1.14
N ARG A 101 9.04 0.49 -1.29
CA ARG A 101 9.38 1.93 -1.30
C ARG A 101 8.88 2.66 -2.54
N THR A 102 8.93 1.99 -3.69
CA THR A 102 8.59 2.60 -4.99
C THR A 102 7.12 2.45 -5.36
N GLY A 103 6.41 1.51 -4.75
CA GLY A 103 5.07 1.10 -5.17
C GLY A 103 5.06 0.35 -6.52
N ILE A 104 6.22 -0.01 -7.06
CA ILE A 104 6.34 -0.67 -8.36
C ILE A 104 6.48 -2.18 -8.15
N VAL A 105 5.55 -2.94 -8.73
CA VAL A 105 5.61 -4.40 -8.79
C VAL A 105 5.68 -4.87 -10.25
N PRO A 106 6.37 -5.98 -10.55
CA PRO A 106 6.41 -6.55 -11.89
C PRO A 106 5.01 -6.79 -12.46
N ARG A 107 4.84 -6.61 -13.76
CA ARG A 107 3.54 -6.79 -14.44
C ARG A 107 3.04 -8.22 -14.31
N GLU A 108 3.95 -9.18 -14.32
CA GLU A 108 3.71 -10.61 -14.18
C GLU A 108 3.04 -10.94 -12.84
N ARG A 109 3.32 -10.18 -11.78
CA ARG A 109 2.64 -10.34 -10.48
C ARG A 109 1.19 -9.82 -10.47
N LYS A 110 0.79 -9.07 -11.50
CA LYS A 110 -0.59 -8.59 -11.69
C LYS A 110 -1.42 -9.54 -12.57
N GLU A 111 -0.78 -10.53 -13.17
CA GLU A 111 -1.42 -11.51 -14.05
C GLU A 111 -1.61 -12.84 -13.30
N ALA A 112 -2.81 -13.42 -13.39
CA ALA A 112 -3.13 -14.72 -12.80
C ALA A 112 -3.35 -15.76 -13.89
N ILE A 113 -2.83 -16.97 -13.69
CA ILE A 113 -3.09 -18.11 -14.58
C ILE A 113 -4.38 -18.80 -14.09
N MET A 114 -5.40 -18.84 -14.95
CA MET A 114 -6.67 -19.51 -14.66
C MET A 114 -6.62 -20.96 -15.17
N VAL A 115 -6.65 -21.92 -14.25
CA VAL A 115 -6.73 -23.35 -14.58
C VAL A 115 -8.03 -23.91 -13.98
N PRO A 116 -9.03 -24.25 -14.79
CA PRO A 116 -10.26 -24.88 -14.30
C PRO A 116 -9.96 -26.26 -13.69
N ILE A 117 -10.46 -26.52 -12.49
CA ILE A 117 -10.38 -27.83 -11.82
C ILE A 117 -11.81 -28.36 -11.71
N LEU A 118 -12.06 -29.53 -12.29
CA LEU A 118 -13.34 -30.21 -12.15
C LEU A 118 -13.51 -30.63 -10.69
N LYS A 119 -14.64 -30.26 -10.07
CA LYS A 119 -14.97 -30.75 -8.73
C LYS A 119 -15.20 -32.27 -8.80
N PRO A 120 -14.76 -33.03 -7.77
CA PRO A 120 -15.11 -34.45 -7.66
C PRO A 120 -16.62 -34.64 -7.48
#